data_AF-A0A116L1T1-F1
#
_entry.id   AF-A0A116L1T1-F1
#
_cell.length_a   1.000
_cell.length_b   1.000
_cell.length_c   1.000
_cell.angle_alpha   90.00
_cell.angle_beta   90.00
_cell.angle_gamma   90.00
#
_symmetry.space_group_name_H-M   'P 1'
#
loop_
_entity.id
_entity.type
_entity.pdbx_description
1 polymer ?
#
loop_
_entity_poly.entity_id
_entity_poly.type
_entity_poly.pdbx_seq_one_letter_code
_entity_poly.pdbx_strand_id
1 'polypeptide(L)' 'METRFSELCRLFDIEQTLARGLAGLQLRIEQIILAHNLRYFEMN' A
#
# COMPACT_ATOMS: atom_id res chain seq x y z
N MET A 1 15.55 25.01 -16.80
CA MET A 1 16.61 24.28 -16.08
C MET A 1 15.95 23.52 -14.94
N GLU A 2 15.65 22.25 -15.17
CA GLU A 2 15.25 21.33 -14.10
C GLU A 2 16.53 21.03 -13.29
N THR A 3 16.51 21.26 -11.98
CA THR A 3 17.71 21.09 -11.14
C THR A 3 17.83 19.65 -10.66
N ARG A 4 19.05 19.19 -10.36
CA ARG A 4 19.31 17.87 -9.77
C ARG A 4 18.49 17.62 -8.49
N PHE A 5 18.16 18.68 -7.76
CA PHE A 5 17.28 18.63 -6.60
C PHE A 5 15.84 18.28 -6.97
N SER A 6 15.31 18.89 -8.04
CA SER A 6 13.98 18.61 -8.57
C SER A 6 13.81 17.15 -9.04
N GLU A 7 14.87 16.57 -9.63
CA GLU A 7 14.90 15.15 -10.00
C GLU A 7 14.85 14.23 -8.76
N LEU A 8 15.63 14.57 -7.73
CA LEU A 8 15.64 13.82 -6.47
C LEU A 8 14.27 13.85 -5.77
N CYS A 9 13.62 15.02 -5.72
CA CYS A 9 12.27 15.14 -5.18
C CYS A 9 11.27 14.26 -5.94
N ARG A 10 11.33 14.23 -7.27
CA ARG A 10 10.45 13.36 -8.08
C ARG A 10 10.67 11.89 -7.79
N LEU A 11 11.92 11.44 -7.66
CA LEU A 11 12.23 10.05 -7.32
C LEU A 11 11.70 9.69 -5.94
N PHE A 12 11.91 10.56 -4.95
CA PHE A 12 11.41 10.36 -3.60
C PHE A 12 9.88 10.31 -3.54
N ASP A 13 9.20 11.19 -4.27
CA ASP A 13 7.73 11.19 -4.35
C ASP A 13 7.19 9.89 -4.98
N ILE A 14 7.87 9.34 -5.99
CA ILE A 14 7.54 8.05 -6.60
C ILE A 14 7.72 6.92 -5.58
N GLU A 15 8.85 6.87 -4.88
CA GLU A 15 9.11 5.86 -3.85
C GLU A 15 8.09 5.93 -2.72
N GLN A 16 7.75 7.13 -2.24
CA GLN A 16 6.72 7.31 -1.22
C GLN A 16 5.33 6.88 -1.71
N THR A 17 4.98 7.23 -2.95
CA THR A 17 3.70 6.84 -3.55
C THR A 17 3.61 5.33 -3.69
N LEU A 18 4.70 4.69 -4.10
CA LEU A 18 4.79 3.24 -4.23
C LEU A 18 4.68 2.56 -2.85
N ALA A 19 5.41 3.03 -1.84
CA ALA A 19 5.34 2.51 -0.48
C ALA A 19 3.93 2.63 0.10
N ARG A 20 3.25 3.77 -0.10
CA ARG A 20 1.86 3.96 0.31
C ARG A 20 0.91 3.01 -0.43
N GLY A 21 1.12 2.83 -1.73
CA GLY A 21 0.35 1.90 -2.55
C GLY A 21 0.49 0.45 -2.06
N LEU A 22 1.72 0.00 -1.77
CA LEU A 22 1.98 -1.33 -1.23
C LEU A 22 1.34 -1.51 0.15
N ALA A 23 1.48 -0.54 1.05
CA ALA A 23 0.86 -0.61 2.38
C ALA A 23 -0.67 -0.70 2.29
N GLY A 24 -1.29 0.07 1.38
CA GLY A 24 -2.73 -0.01 1.13
C GLY A 24 -3.16 -1.37 0.55
N LEU A 25 -2.37 -1.94 -0.36
CA LEU A 25 -2.64 -3.27 -0.92
C LEU A 25 -2.53 -4.36 0.16
N GLN A 26 -1.48 -4.31 0.98
CA GLN A 26 -1.29 -5.23 2.10
C GLN A 26 -2.49 -5.19 3.06
N LEU A 27 -2.91 -3.98 3.48
CA LEU A 27 -4.06 -3.81 4.35
C LEU A 27 -5.34 -4.40 3.75
N ARG A 28 -5.55 -4.24 2.44
CA ARG A 28 -6.73 -4.80 1.76
C ARG A 28 -6.71 -6.32 1.72
N ILE A 29 -5.54 -6.94 1.55
CA ILE A 29 -5.39 -8.41 1.64
C ILE A 29 -5.70 -8.88 3.06
N GLU A 30 -5.14 -8.23 4.08
CA GLU A 30 -5.40 -8.56 5.49
C GLU A 30 -6.89 -8.46 5.84
N GLN A 31 -7.59 -7.43 5.35
CA GLN A 31 -9.05 -7.30 5.51
C GLN A 31 -9.83 -8.44 4.84
N ILE A 32 -9.43 -8.87 3.64
CA ILE A 32 -10.08 -9.98 2.94
C ILE A 32 -9.89 -11.28 3.74
N ILE A 33 -8.68 -11.56 4.21
CA ILE A 33 -8.37 -12.75 5.01
C ILE A 33 -9.17 -12.72 6.32
N LEU A 34 -9.21 -11.59 7.01
CA LEU A 34 -9.98 -11.43 8.24
C LEU A 34 -11.48 -11.69 7.99
N ALA A 35 -12.07 -11.07 6.96
CA ALA A 35 -13.47 -11.28 6.61
C ALA A 35 -13.76 -12.72 6.18
N HIS A 36 -12.80 -13.43 5.60
CA HIS A 36 -12.93 -14.86 5.31
C HIS A 36 -12.94 -15.70 6.59
N ASN A 37 -11.99 -15.47 7.48
CA ASN A 37 -11.87 -16.21 8.75
C ASN A 37 -13.07 -15.98 9.68
N LEU A 38 -13.57 -14.74 9.76
CA LEU A 38 -14.76 -14.43 10.56
C LEU A 38 -15.99 -15.17 10.03
N ARG A 39 -16.21 -15.16 8.71
CA ARG A 39 -17.31 -15.93 8.09
C ARG A 39 -17.17 -17.43 8.33
N TYR A 40 -15.95 -17.96 8.31
CA TYR A 40 -15.71 -19.35 8.65
C TYR A 40 -16.08 -19.66 10.10
N PHE A 41 -15.71 -18.78 11.04
CA PHE A 41 -16.04 -18.92 12.45
C PHE A 41 -17.54 -18.81 12.73
N GLU A 42 -18.26 -17.91 12.05
CA GLU A 42 -19.71 -17.76 12.20
C GLU A 42 -20.50 -18.97 11.66
N MET A 43 -19.92 -19.72 10.72
CA MET A 43 -20.59 -20.83 10.04
C MET A 43 -20.32 -22.20 10.69
N ASN A 44 -19.40 -22.27 11.66
CA ASN A 44 -18.96 -23.48 12.36
C ASN A 44 -19.39 -23.48 13.82
#